data_AF-A0A953V4C9-F1
#
_entry.id   AF-A0A953V4C9-F1
#
_cell.length_a   1.000
_cell.length_b   1.000
_cell.length_c   1.000
_cell.angle_alpha   90.00
_cell.angle_beta   90.00
_cell.angle_gamma   90.00
#
_symmetry.space_group_name_H-M   'P 1'
#
loop_
_entity.id
_entity.type
_entity.pdbx_description
1 polymer ?
#
loop_
_entity_poly.entity_id
_entity_poly.type
_entity_poly.pdbx_seq_one_letter_code
_entity_poly.pdbx_strand_id
1 'polypeptide(L)'
;MRVSPIHWPVLLRILQFAACIATALICGKLAARWFGNDYALPSEVIVLLFPTTLFFSGEILTECFASLLVVAFLLALDTALRTEEIFSLATLGTLAGIAALERFNMLPLIPFAALVTLIFSLKDTGSWRRSAVVLIAATIVLAPWLIHNAIAFHGKATYSTHGGFAAVEGILMPLGRTQPGEAEPIRNALGWGLRDVETDKPTRAGLRDEAALNSQAWHVASMLWWHAGWRVLPLFTEKFSAFWFSTDQVFYTQSLARRGRLARKAGVAVYWVALVLAVLGWSRLCRTNPRMAKSLMLYAAVLTAFHLPLTMNTRLRVPLFDPLLATLAGCSIHRSWLSESR
;
A
#
# COMPACT_ATOMS: atom_id res chain seq x y z
N MET A 1 25.36 -6.46 -21.39
CA MET A 1 25.88 -5.08 -21.18
C MET A 1 26.32 -4.93 -19.74
N ARG A 2 27.63 -4.76 -19.47
CA ARG A 2 28.13 -4.43 -18.13
C ARG A 2 27.93 -2.93 -17.92
N VAL A 3 26.80 -2.55 -17.33
CA VAL A 3 26.60 -1.18 -16.87
C VAL A 3 27.62 -0.93 -15.75
N SER A 4 28.46 0.08 -15.88
CA SER A 4 29.41 0.45 -14.82
C SER A 4 28.66 0.66 -13.50
N PRO A 5 29.19 0.21 -12.35
CA PRO A 5 28.52 0.27 -11.04
C PRO A 5 28.06 1.67 -10.62
N ILE A 6 28.53 2.73 -11.29
CA ILE A 6 28.14 4.13 -11.04
C ILE A 6 26.82 4.52 -11.72
N HIS A 7 26.39 3.86 -12.80
CA HIS A 7 25.23 4.33 -13.59
C HIS A 7 23.88 3.77 -13.11
N TRP A 8 23.85 2.61 -12.44
CA TRP A 8 22.57 2.02 -12.00
C TRP A 8 21.83 2.87 -10.95
N PRO A 9 22.47 3.51 -9.95
CA PRO A 9 21.74 4.32 -8.98
C PRO A 9 21.12 5.56 -9.62
N VAL A 10 21.83 6.16 -10.58
CA VAL A 10 21.34 7.32 -11.35
C VAL A 10 20.13 6.92 -12.17
N LEU A 11 20.20 5.80 -12.89
CA LEU A 11 19.07 5.28 -13.67
C LEU A 11 17.85 5.01 -12.77
N LEU A 12 18.04 4.35 -11.62
CA LEU A 12 16.93 4.09 -10.69
C LEU A 12 16.31 5.38 -10.17
N ARG A 13 17.12 6.38 -9.80
CA ARG A 13 16.62 7.69 -9.36
C ARG A 13 15.82 8.39 -10.45
N ILE A 14 16.25 8.32 -11.71
CA ILE A 14 15.50 8.87 -12.85
C ILE A 14 14.16 8.16 -13.01
N LEU A 15 14.14 6.83 -12.93
CA LEU A 15 12.90 6.06 -13.04
C LEU A 15 11.94 6.33 -11.87
N GLN A 16 12.45 6.44 -10.64
CA GLN A 16 11.64 6.81 -9.48
C GLN A 16 11.08 8.22 -9.60
N PHE A 17 11.88 9.19 -10.06
CA PHE A 17 11.42 10.55 -10.31
C PHE A 17 10.30 10.59 -11.35
N ALA A 18 10.48 9.86 -12.46
CA ALA A 18 9.44 9.70 -13.48
C ALA A 18 8.17 9.05 -12.91
N ALA A 19 8.30 8.03 -12.04
CA ALA A 19 7.18 7.39 -11.38
C ALA A 19 6.42 8.36 -10.45
N CYS A 20 7.12 9.22 -9.72
CA CYS A 20 6.49 10.26 -8.89
C CYS A 20 5.71 11.28 -9.73
N ILE A 21 6.27 11.74 -10.85
CA ILE A 21 5.57 12.63 -11.79
C ILE A 21 4.33 11.95 -12.36
N ALA A 22 4.47 10.72 -12.86
CA ALA A 22 3.35 9.96 -13.40
C ALA A 22 2.25 9.74 -12.35
N THR A 23 2.63 9.48 -11.10
CA THR A 23 1.70 9.36 -9.97
C THR A 23 0.88 10.63 -9.80
N ALA A 24 1.55 11.80 -9.76
CA ALA A 24 0.88 13.09 -9.64
C ALA A 24 -0.06 13.38 -10.81
N LEU A 25 0.36 13.15 -12.06
CA LEU A 25 -0.47 13.37 -13.25
C LEU A 25 -1.72 12.47 -13.26
N ILE A 26 -1.59 11.20 -12.86
CA ILE A 26 -2.75 10.30 -12.74
C ILE A 26 -3.70 10.78 -11.65
N CYS A 27 -3.17 11.28 -10.53
CA CYS A 27 -3.97 11.89 -9.45
C CYS A 27 -4.73 13.13 -9.94
N GLY A 28 -4.08 14.02 -10.70
CA GLY A 28 -4.72 15.17 -11.34
C GLY A 28 -5.86 14.76 -12.28
N LYS A 29 -5.62 13.73 -13.10
CA LYS A 29 -6.66 13.15 -13.98
C LYS A 29 -7.84 12.57 -13.20
N LEU A 30 -7.59 11.89 -12.08
CA LEU A 30 -8.64 11.38 -11.19
C LEU A 30 -9.47 12.53 -10.59
N ALA A 31 -8.80 13.55 -10.06
CA ALA A 31 -9.46 14.75 -9.55
C ALA A 31 -10.33 15.42 -10.62
N ALA A 32 -9.81 15.55 -11.85
CA ALA A 32 -10.56 16.09 -12.98
C ALA A 32 -11.83 15.28 -13.29
N ARG A 33 -11.75 13.94 -13.24
CA ARG A 33 -12.91 13.05 -13.47
C ARG A 33 -13.95 13.09 -12.35
N TRP A 34 -13.55 13.44 -11.14
CA TRP A 34 -14.42 13.45 -9.97
C TRP A 34 -15.09 14.81 -9.73
N PHE A 35 -14.40 15.90 -10.05
CA PHE A 35 -14.84 17.26 -9.70
C PHE A 35 -14.71 18.28 -10.84
N GLY A 36 -14.06 17.95 -11.96
CA GLY A 36 -13.81 18.86 -13.09
C GLY A 36 -12.35 19.31 -13.21
N ASN A 37 -11.98 19.83 -14.38
CA ASN A 37 -10.58 20.11 -14.75
C ASN A 37 -9.85 21.08 -13.80
N ASP A 38 -10.57 21.99 -13.14
CA ASP A 38 -9.99 22.97 -12.22
C ASP A 38 -9.32 22.33 -10.98
N TYR A 39 -9.65 21.08 -10.68
CA TYR A 39 -9.12 20.35 -9.53
C TYR A 39 -7.88 19.49 -9.86
N ALA A 40 -7.48 19.41 -11.14
CA ALA A 40 -6.32 18.61 -11.56
C ALA A 40 -5.01 19.16 -10.98
N LEU A 41 -4.69 20.41 -11.29
CA LEU A 41 -3.43 21.05 -10.90
C LEU A 41 -3.24 21.14 -9.37
N PRO A 42 -4.25 21.55 -8.55
CA PRO A 42 -4.10 21.52 -7.10
C PRO A 42 -3.74 20.13 -6.57
N SER A 43 -4.36 19.08 -7.12
CA SER A 43 -4.11 17.69 -6.72
C SER A 43 -2.70 17.24 -7.10
N GLU A 44 -2.24 17.55 -8.31
CA GLU A 44 -0.88 17.27 -8.77
C GLU A 44 0.18 17.91 -7.86
N VAL A 45 0.01 19.20 -7.56
CA VAL A 45 0.94 19.96 -6.71
C VAL A 45 0.99 19.38 -5.30
N ILE A 46 -0.16 19.07 -4.69
CA ILE A 46 -0.19 18.49 -3.35
C ILE A 46 0.47 17.11 -3.32
N VAL A 47 0.25 16.26 -4.34
CA VAL A 47 0.89 14.93 -4.43
C VAL A 47 2.41 15.05 -4.54
N LEU A 48 2.92 15.96 -5.37
CA LEU A 48 4.36 16.18 -5.56
C LEU A 48 5.03 16.74 -4.29
N LEU A 49 4.35 17.64 -3.58
CA LEU A 49 4.86 18.26 -2.36
C LEU A 49 4.51 17.48 -1.09
N PHE A 50 3.83 16.34 -1.22
CA PHE A 50 3.44 15.54 -0.08
C PHE A 50 4.69 15.03 0.66
N PRO A 51 4.77 15.14 2.00
CA PRO A 51 6.00 14.83 2.73
C PRO A 51 6.57 13.44 2.46
N THR A 52 5.70 12.44 2.27
CA THR A 52 6.14 11.06 1.99
C THR A 52 6.62 10.90 0.55
N THR A 53 5.99 11.53 -0.45
CA THR A 53 6.50 11.57 -1.83
C THR A 53 7.91 12.18 -1.88
N LEU A 54 8.12 13.31 -1.20
CA LEU A 54 9.43 13.96 -1.12
C LEU A 54 10.47 13.07 -0.43
N PHE A 55 10.09 12.39 0.66
CA PHE A 55 10.97 11.46 1.36
C PHE A 55 11.36 10.26 0.49
N PHE A 56 10.39 9.53 -0.08
CA PHE A 56 10.65 8.31 -0.83
C PHE A 56 11.28 8.56 -2.21
N SER A 57 11.11 9.75 -2.79
CA SER A 57 11.86 10.13 -4.01
C SER A 57 13.35 10.35 -3.76
N GLY A 58 13.76 10.61 -2.50
CA GLY A 58 15.16 10.73 -2.10
C GLY A 58 15.87 9.39 -1.89
N GLU A 59 15.10 8.33 -1.60
CA GLU A 59 15.56 7.00 -1.22
C GLU A 59 15.35 5.99 -2.37
N ILE A 60 16.31 5.08 -2.58
CA ILE A 60 16.16 4.02 -3.59
C ILE A 60 15.35 2.88 -2.96
N LEU A 61 14.03 2.99 -3.07
CA LEU A 61 13.06 2.03 -2.55
C LEU A 61 11.88 1.86 -3.54
N THR A 62 11.03 0.86 -3.32
CA THR A 62 9.98 0.51 -4.27
C THR A 62 8.70 1.37 -4.14
N GLU A 63 8.59 2.18 -3.08
CA GLU A 63 7.40 2.97 -2.74
C GLU A 63 6.92 3.90 -3.87
N CYS A 64 7.82 4.44 -4.70
CA CYS A 64 7.44 5.30 -5.82
C CYS A 64 6.69 4.53 -6.92
N PHE A 65 7.16 3.32 -7.26
CA PHE A 65 6.51 2.45 -8.25
C PHE A 65 5.22 1.85 -7.69
N ALA A 66 5.26 1.45 -6.42
CA ALA A 66 4.10 1.03 -5.66
C ALA A 66 2.98 2.10 -5.70
N SER A 67 3.31 3.36 -5.43
CA SER A 67 2.36 4.48 -5.50
C SER A 67 1.78 4.66 -6.90
N LEU A 68 2.64 4.57 -7.94
CA LEU A 68 2.22 4.66 -9.34
C LEU A 68 1.22 3.54 -9.70
N LEU A 69 1.51 2.30 -9.33
CA LEU A 69 0.64 1.15 -9.58
C LEU A 69 -0.70 1.29 -8.86
N VAL A 70 -0.71 1.80 -7.62
CA VAL A 70 -1.94 2.03 -6.87
C VAL A 70 -2.79 3.11 -7.52
N VAL A 71 -2.23 4.24 -7.94
CA VAL A 71 -3.05 5.29 -8.58
C VAL A 71 -3.52 4.88 -9.98
N ALA A 72 -2.72 4.10 -10.71
CA ALA A 72 -3.14 3.49 -11.96
C ALA A 72 -4.29 2.50 -11.73
N PHE A 73 -4.21 1.69 -10.67
CA PHE A 73 -5.30 0.80 -10.23
C PHE A 73 -6.57 1.60 -9.90
N LEU A 74 -6.47 2.72 -9.17
CA LEU A 74 -7.63 3.57 -8.85
C LEU A 74 -8.24 4.22 -10.11
N LEU A 75 -7.42 4.57 -11.10
CA LEU A 75 -7.90 5.06 -12.40
C LEU A 75 -8.61 3.96 -13.21
N ALA A 76 -8.07 2.74 -13.19
CA ALA A 76 -8.73 1.59 -13.81
C ALA A 76 -10.04 1.24 -13.09
N LEU A 77 -10.09 1.38 -11.76
CA LEU A 77 -11.29 1.18 -10.96
C LEU A 77 -12.39 2.20 -11.32
N ASP A 78 -12.05 3.49 -11.35
CA ASP A 78 -12.98 4.54 -11.79
C ASP A 78 -13.49 4.29 -13.22
N THR A 79 -12.60 3.85 -14.13
CA THR A 79 -12.97 3.53 -15.51
C THR A 79 -13.91 2.33 -15.58
N ALA A 80 -13.57 1.22 -14.91
CA ALA A 80 -14.37 0.00 -14.89
C ALA A 80 -15.76 0.22 -14.27
N LEU A 81 -15.87 1.08 -13.26
CA LEU A 81 -17.16 1.46 -12.65
C LEU A 81 -18.02 2.37 -13.53
N ARG A 82 -17.44 3.00 -14.56
CA ARG A 82 -18.16 3.88 -15.49
C ARG A 82 -18.55 3.19 -16.79
N THR A 83 -17.63 2.46 -17.40
CA THR A 83 -17.82 1.84 -18.73
C THR A 83 -18.33 0.41 -18.63
N GLU A 84 -17.98 -0.30 -17.55
CA GLU A 84 -18.33 -1.71 -17.33
C GLU A 84 -17.84 -2.65 -18.45
N GLU A 85 -16.91 -2.18 -19.30
CA GLU A 85 -16.34 -2.92 -20.41
C GLU A 85 -15.38 -4.02 -19.93
N ILE A 86 -15.37 -5.16 -20.63
CA ILE A 86 -14.48 -6.30 -20.33
C ILE A 86 -13.01 -5.86 -20.31
N PHE A 87 -12.58 -5.01 -21.25
CA PHE A 87 -11.21 -4.51 -21.30
C PHE A 87 -10.86 -3.67 -20.06
N SER A 88 -11.79 -2.85 -19.58
CA SER A 88 -11.59 -2.04 -18.36
C SER A 88 -11.51 -2.92 -17.11
N LEU A 89 -12.34 -3.96 -17.02
CA LEU A 89 -12.30 -4.95 -15.93
C LEU A 89 -11.02 -5.79 -15.96
N ALA A 90 -10.58 -6.23 -17.14
CA ALA A 90 -9.33 -6.94 -17.31
C ALA A 90 -8.13 -6.07 -16.92
N THR A 91 -8.13 -4.79 -17.32
CA THR A 91 -7.10 -3.82 -16.93
C THR A 91 -7.03 -3.65 -15.41
N LEU A 92 -8.19 -3.56 -14.74
CA LEU A 92 -8.27 -3.49 -13.28
C LEU A 92 -7.64 -4.73 -12.61
N GLY A 93 -7.99 -5.94 -13.07
CA GLY A 93 -7.42 -7.19 -12.56
C GLY A 93 -5.91 -7.31 -12.83
N THR A 94 -5.47 -6.97 -14.03
CA THR A 94 -4.05 -6.95 -14.41
C THR A 94 -3.24 -6.02 -13.51
N LEU A 95 -3.69 -4.77 -13.30
CA LEU A 95 -2.99 -3.83 -12.43
C LEU A 95 -2.97 -4.27 -10.97
N ALA A 96 -4.06 -4.88 -10.47
CA ALA A 96 -4.07 -5.48 -9.13
C ALA A 96 -3.06 -6.63 -9.01
N GLY A 97 -2.95 -7.48 -10.03
CA GLY A 97 -1.97 -8.57 -10.10
C GLY A 97 -0.53 -8.05 -10.16
N ILE A 98 -0.25 -7.03 -10.97
CA ILE A 98 1.09 -6.42 -11.07
C ILE A 98 1.47 -5.75 -9.75
N ALA A 99 0.55 -5.01 -9.14
CA ALA A 99 0.73 -4.40 -7.82
C ALA A 99 1.05 -5.46 -6.75
N ALA A 100 0.32 -6.58 -6.76
CA ALA A 100 0.60 -7.71 -5.89
C ALA A 100 1.99 -8.34 -6.16
N LEU A 101 2.44 -8.46 -7.41
CA LEU A 101 3.81 -8.93 -7.69
C LEU A 101 4.88 -7.96 -7.20
N GLU A 102 4.62 -6.66 -7.27
CA GLU A 102 5.55 -5.64 -6.79
C GLU A 102 5.71 -5.74 -5.26
N ARG A 103 4.58 -5.82 -4.53
CA ARG A 103 4.59 -5.99 -3.08
C ARG A 103 3.46 -6.90 -2.60
N PHE A 104 3.84 -7.83 -1.72
CA PHE A 104 2.90 -8.71 -1.01
C PHE A 104 1.75 -7.96 -0.34
N ASN A 105 2.01 -6.77 0.22
CA ASN A 105 1.00 -6.00 0.94
C ASN A 105 -0.08 -5.38 0.02
N MET A 106 0.07 -5.49 -1.31
CA MET A 106 -0.92 -5.10 -2.31
C MET A 106 -1.78 -6.26 -2.82
N LEU A 107 -1.51 -7.51 -2.40
CA LEU A 107 -2.37 -8.66 -2.70
C LEU A 107 -3.87 -8.40 -2.46
N PRO A 108 -4.28 -7.66 -1.41
CA PRO A 108 -5.71 -7.42 -1.13
C PRO A 108 -6.42 -6.56 -2.18
N LEU A 109 -5.70 -5.90 -3.09
CA LEU A 109 -6.30 -5.17 -4.21
C LEU A 109 -7.13 -6.10 -5.12
N ILE A 110 -6.75 -7.37 -5.24
CA ILE A 110 -7.43 -8.36 -6.09
C ILE A 110 -8.83 -8.69 -5.54
N PRO A 111 -8.98 -9.23 -4.30
CA PRO A 111 -10.31 -9.50 -3.75
C PRO A 111 -11.13 -8.22 -3.56
N PHE A 112 -10.50 -7.08 -3.26
CA PHE A 112 -11.20 -5.80 -3.22
C PHE A 112 -11.81 -5.43 -4.58
N ALA A 113 -11.04 -5.51 -5.67
CA ALA A 113 -11.51 -5.19 -7.01
C ALA A 113 -12.68 -6.09 -7.42
N ALA A 114 -12.54 -7.40 -7.19
CA ALA A 114 -13.61 -8.37 -7.44
C ALA A 114 -14.86 -8.07 -6.60
N LEU A 115 -14.70 -7.73 -5.32
CA LEU A 115 -15.80 -7.40 -4.42
C LEU A 115 -16.55 -6.13 -4.87
N VAL A 116 -15.82 -5.08 -5.27
CA VAL A 116 -16.42 -3.84 -5.77
C VAL A 116 -17.20 -4.09 -7.06
N THR A 117 -16.65 -4.85 -8.00
CA THR A 117 -17.36 -5.18 -9.24
C THR A 117 -18.60 -6.04 -8.98
N LEU A 118 -18.56 -6.90 -7.96
CA LEU A 118 -19.71 -7.70 -7.53
C LEU A 118 -20.81 -6.82 -6.93
N ILE A 119 -20.49 -6.06 -5.87
CA ILE A 119 -21.45 -5.26 -5.08
C ILE A 119 -22.13 -4.20 -5.94
N PHE A 120 -21.37 -3.46 -6.75
CA PHE A 120 -21.94 -2.36 -7.52
C PHE A 120 -22.56 -2.80 -8.85
N SER A 121 -22.55 -4.11 -9.16
CA SER A 121 -23.25 -4.67 -10.32
C SER A 121 -24.42 -5.57 -9.91
N LEU A 122 -24.80 -5.64 -8.63
CA LEU A 122 -25.80 -6.61 -8.12
C LEU A 122 -27.19 -6.55 -8.78
N LYS A 123 -27.55 -5.44 -9.45
CA LYS A 123 -28.81 -5.33 -10.20
C LYS A 123 -28.78 -6.02 -11.57
N ASP A 124 -27.59 -6.41 -12.04
CA ASP A 124 -27.36 -7.07 -13.31
C ASP A 124 -27.08 -8.56 -13.09
N THR A 125 -27.73 -9.43 -13.87
CA THR A 125 -27.53 -10.89 -13.83
C THR A 125 -26.09 -11.30 -14.21
N GLY A 126 -25.31 -10.38 -14.79
CA GLY A 126 -23.90 -10.55 -15.14
C GLY A 126 -22.86 -10.19 -14.05
N SER A 127 -23.25 -9.82 -12.83
CA SER A 127 -22.32 -9.31 -11.79
C SER A 127 -21.16 -10.26 -11.44
N TRP A 128 -21.41 -11.57 -11.38
CA TRP A 128 -20.38 -12.58 -11.12
C TRP A 128 -19.38 -12.70 -12.28
N ARG A 129 -19.82 -12.50 -13.54
CA ARG A 129 -18.95 -12.56 -14.72
C ARG A 129 -17.91 -11.44 -14.68
N ARG A 130 -18.32 -10.24 -14.27
CA ARG A 130 -17.42 -9.09 -14.15
C ARG A 130 -16.32 -9.35 -13.12
N SER A 131 -16.71 -9.88 -11.97
CA SER A 131 -15.79 -10.26 -10.90
C SER A 131 -14.85 -11.39 -11.34
N ALA A 132 -15.37 -12.36 -12.10
CA ALA A 132 -14.57 -13.43 -12.69
C ALA A 132 -13.52 -12.88 -13.67
N VAL A 133 -13.86 -11.90 -14.52
CA VAL A 133 -12.88 -11.25 -15.43
C VAL A 133 -11.73 -10.64 -14.65
N VAL A 134 -12.01 -9.89 -13.57
CA VAL A 134 -10.98 -9.30 -12.71
C VAL A 134 -10.08 -10.37 -12.09
N LEU A 135 -10.68 -11.42 -11.53
CA LEU A 135 -9.95 -12.53 -10.88
C LEU A 135 -9.08 -13.31 -11.88
N ILE A 136 -9.62 -13.61 -13.07
CA ILE A 136 -8.90 -14.32 -14.13
C ILE A 136 -7.71 -13.47 -14.59
N ALA A 137 -7.91 -12.19 -14.89
CA ALA A 137 -6.83 -11.30 -15.32
C ALA A 137 -5.71 -11.20 -14.26
N ALA A 138 -6.07 -11.01 -12.99
CA ALA A 138 -5.11 -10.99 -11.90
C ALA A 138 -4.36 -12.33 -11.74
N THR A 139 -5.08 -13.46 -11.88
CA THR A 139 -4.49 -14.80 -11.79
C THR A 139 -3.51 -15.06 -12.93
N ILE A 140 -3.82 -14.65 -14.16
CA ILE A 140 -2.91 -14.78 -15.31
C ILE A 140 -1.59 -14.04 -15.03
N VAL A 141 -1.65 -12.84 -14.43
CA VAL A 141 -0.45 -12.09 -14.05
C VAL A 141 0.34 -12.78 -12.94
N LEU A 142 -0.33 -13.31 -11.92
CA LEU A 142 0.33 -13.98 -10.79
C LEU A 142 0.89 -15.37 -11.14
N ALA A 143 0.27 -16.07 -12.10
CA ALA A 143 0.55 -17.47 -12.38
C ALA A 143 2.02 -17.77 -12.68
N PRO A 144 2.77 -17.00 -13.51
CA PRO A 144 4.18 -17.28 -13.77
C PRO A 144 5.04 -17.30 -12.50
N TRP A 145 4.81 -16.36 -11.58
CA TRP A 145 5.52 -16.30 -10.30
C TRP A 145 5.16 -17.47 -9.39
N LEU A 146 3.87 -17.81 -9.29
CA LEU A 146 3.41 -18.93 -8.48
C LEU A 146 3.94 -20.28 -8.99
N ILE A 147 3.97 -20.46 -10.31
CA ILE A 147 4.55 -21.65 -10.97
C ILE A 147 6.05 -21.71 -10.69
N HIS A 148 6.76 -20.59 -10.86
CA HIS A 148 8.19 -20.51 -10.56
C HIS A 148 8.47 -20.91 -9.10
N ASN A 149 7.72 -20.36 -8.14
CA ASN A 149 7.88 -20.68 -6.73
C ASN A 149 7.53 -22.14 -6.42
N ALA A 150 6.48 -22.69 -7.02
CA ALA A 150 6.13 -24.09 -6.84
C ALA A 150 7.26 -25.01 -7.31
N ILE A 151 7.94 -24.68 -8.42
CA ILE A 151 9.11 -25.44 -8.90
C ILE A 151 10.30 -25.24 -7.94
N ALA A 152 10.60 -24.00 -7.57
CA ALA A 152 11.74 -23.66 -6.72
C ALA A 152 11.64 -24.24 -5.30
N PHE A 153 10.43 -24.36 -4.75
CA PHE A 153 10.17 -24.87 -3.39
C PHE A 153 9.60 -26.30 -3.39
N HIS A 154 9.97 -27.12 -4.38
CA HIS A 154 9.67 -28.57 -4.44
C HIS A 154 8.18 -28.91 -4.29
N GLY A 155 7.33 -28.21 -5.03
CA GLY A 155 5.88 -28.41 -5.08
C GLY A 155 5.08 -27.54 -4.10
N LYS A 156 5.73 -26.74 -3.25
CA LYS A 156 5.05 -25.82 -2.34
C LYS A 156 4.76 -24.49 -3.06
N ALA A 157 3.52 -24.31 -3.53
CA ALA A 157 3.09 -23.04 -4.12
C ALA A 157 2.99 -21.93 -3.05
N THR A 158 4.11 -21.26 -2.77
CA THR A 158 4.17 -20.14 -1.83
C THR A 158 4.17 -18.82 -2.58
N TYR A 159 3.22 -17.94 -2.29
CA TYR A 159 3.21 -16.60 -2.87
C TYR A 159 4.34 -15.71 -2.30
N SER A 160 4.60 -15.82 -0.99
CA SER A 160 5.70 -15.16 -0.30
C SER A 160 6.23 -16.04 0.83
N THR A 161 7.55 -16.04 1.03
CA THR A 161 8.23 -16.69 2.16
C THR A 161 8.35 -15.78 3.39
N HIS A 162 7.89 -14.52 3.29
CA HIS A 162 7.97 -13.53 4.38
C HIS A 162 6.64 -13.36 5.14
N GLY A 163 5.51 -13.81 4.58
CA GLY A 163 4.18 -13.56 5.14
C GLY A 163 4.02 -13.97 6.61
N GLY A 164 4.54 -15.15 6.99
CA GLY A 164 4.48 -15.66 8.36
C GLY A 164 5.34 -14.84 9.32
N PHE A 165 6.54 -14.42 8.89
CA PHE A 165 7.38 -13.54 9.69
C PHE A 165 6.69 -12.20 9.94
N ALA A 166 6.05 -11.61 8.91
CA ALA A 166 5.31 -10.36 9.04
C ALA A 166 4.08 -10.49 9.96
N ALA A 167 3.48 -11.68 10.07
CA ALA A 167 2.39 -11.94 11.00
C ALA A 167 2.87 -12.05 12.47
N VAL A 168 4.06 -12.62 12.70
CA VAL A 168 4.71 -12.63 14.03
C VAL A 168 5.17 -11.23 14.42
N GLU A 169 5.80 -10.50 13.48
CA GLU A 169 6.18 -9.10 13.69
C GLU A 169 4.94 -8.25 14.00
N GLY A 170 3.82 -8.50 13.31
CA GLY A 170 2.56 -7.82 13.58
C GLY A 170 2.09 -7.89 15.03
N ILE A 171 2.40 -8.95 15.78
CA ILE A 171 1.98 -9.06 17.19
C ILE A 171 3.09 -8.66 18.17
N LEU A 172 4.35 -9.02 17.91
CA LEU A 172 5.46 -8.76 18.82
C LEU A 172 6.10 -7.37 18.63
N MET A 173 5.99 -6.82 17.43
CA MET A 173 6.58 -5.54 16.99
C MET A 173 5.59 -4.80 16.08
N PRO A 174 4.41 -4.41 16.59
CA PRO A 174 3.28 -3.96 15.75
C PRO A 174 3.61 -2.85 14.75
N LEU A 175 4.61 -2.01 15.05
CA LEU A 175 5.03 -0.86 14.24
C LEU A 175 6.22 -1.14 13.29
N GLY A 176 6.95 -2.24 13.47
CA GLY A 176 8.08 -2.63 12.62
C GLY A 176 9.16 -1.56 12.44
N ARG A 177 9.51 -0.82 13.51
CA ARG A 177 10.43 0.34 13.45
C ARG A 177 11.89 0.01 13.73
N THR A 178 12.21 -1.28 13.90
CA THR A 178 13.57 -1.81 14.12
C THR A 178 14.34 -1.04 15.18
N GLN A 179 13.71 -0.74 16.30
CA GLN A 179 14.39 -0.14 17.46
C GLN A 179 15.35 -1.16 18.10
N PRO A 180 16.40 -0.70 18.81
CA PRO A 180 17.28 -1.58 19.55
C PRO A 180 16.49 -2.51 20.49
N GLY A 181 16.77 -3.82 20.43
CA GLY A 181 16.09 -4.84 21.24
C GLY A 181 14.79 -5.38 20.66
N GLU A 182 14.15 -4.71 19.69
CA GLU A 182 12.86 -5.20 19.15
C GLU A 182 12.98 -6.54 18.40
N ALA A 183 14.15 -6.82 17.80
CA ALA A 183 14.37 -8.08 17.09
C ALA A 183 14.45 -9.31 18.03
N GLU A 184 14.74 -9.11 19.32
CA GLU A 184 14.92 -10.20 20.29
C GLU A 184 13.61 -10.97 20.56
N PRO A 185 12.46 -10.33 20.84
CA PRO A 185 11.17 -11.02 20.93
C PRO A 185 10.87 -11.95 19.76
N ILE A 186 11.09 -11.49 18.52
CA ILE A 186 10.84 -12.31 17.32
C ILE A 186 11.81 -13.49 17.28
N ARG A 187 13.09 -13.25 17.53
CA ARG A 187 14.10 -14.32 17.54
C ARG A 187 13.85 -15.33 18.64
N ASN A 188 13.36 -14.90 19.80
CA ASN A 188 12.99 -15.76 20.92
C ASN A 188 11.75 -16.62 20.57
N ALA A 189 10.79 -16.05 19.83
CA ALA A 189 9.59 -16.77 19.41
C ALA A 189 9.84 -17.77 18.27
N LEU A 190 10.71 -17.41 17.32
CA LEU A 190 10.96 -18.21 16.11
C LEU A 190 12.19 -19.11 16.20
N GLY A 191 13.16 -18.76 17.06
CA GLY A 191 14.50 -19.35 17.09
C GLY A 191 15.44 -18.78 16.02
N TRP A 192 14.97 -17.84 15.20
CA TRP A 192 15.71 -17.22 14.10
C TRP A 192 15.17 -15.81 13.81
N GLY A 193 15.99 -14.95 13.21
CA GLY A 193 15.58 -13.61 12.75
C GLY A 193 15.71 -13.45 11.24
N LEU A 194 15.09 -12.42 10.68
CA LEU A 194 15.11 -12.16 9.23
C LEU A 194 16.55 -12.04 8.68
N ARG A 195 17.45 -11.38 9.42
CA ARG A 195 18.87 -11.25 9.06
C ARG A 195 19.64 -12.57 9.07
N ASP A 196 19.14 -13.60 9.74
CA ASP A 196 19.73 -14.93 9.73
C ASP A 196 19.36 -15.68 8.43
N VAL A 197 18.24 -15.30 7.80
CA VAL A 197 17.73 -15.88 6.54
C VAL A 197 18.27 -15.13 5.33
N GLU A 198 18.26 -13.80 5.36
CA GLU A 198 18.72 -12.90 4.28
C GLU A 198 20.24 -12.71 4.30
N THR A 199 21.01 -13.81 4.24
CA THR A 199 22.47 -13.77 4.26
C THR A 199 23.11 -14.90 3.48
N ASP A 200 24.24 -14.60 2.81
CA ASP A 200 25.09 -15.59 2.14
C ASP A 200 26.07 -16.28 3.10
N LYS A 201 25.99 -16.01 4.40
CA LYS A 201 26.89 -16.59 5.39
C LYS A 201 26.64 -18.10 5.54
N PRO A 202 27.67 -18.92 5.84
CA PRO A 202 27.52 -20.36 6.06
C PRO A 202 26.50 -20.73 7.15
N THR A 203 26.27 -19.83 8.12
CA THR A 203 25.25 -20.00 9.16
C THR A 203 23.84 -20.20 8.59
N ARG A 204 23.56 -19.70 7.38
CA ARG A 204 22.29 -19.88 6.69
C ARG A 204 21.99 -21.36 6.38
N ALA A 205 23.02 -22.16 6.13
CA ALA A 205 22.89 -23.59 5.83
C ALA A 205 22.37 -24.40 7.02
N GLY A 206 22.49 -23.88 8.25
CA GLY A 206 21.91 -24.52 9.45
C GLY A 206 20.41 -24.28 9.62
N LEU A 207 19.80 -23.37 8.83
CA LEU A 207 18.38 -23.08 8.88
C LEU A 207 17.60 -23.92 7.86
N ARG A 208 16.32 -24.15 8.16
CA ARG A 208 15.39 -24.86 7.25
C ARG A 208 15.16 -24.08 5.94
N ASP A 209 14.51 -24.73 4.98
CA ASP A 209 14.05 -24.07 3.76
C ASP A 209 13.08 -22.92 4.08
N GLU A 210 13.08 -21.87 3.26
CA GLU A 210 12.27 -20.68 3.53
C GLU A 210 10.77 -20.98 3.61
N ALA A 211 10.27 -21.90 2.81
CA ALA A 211 8.86 -22.30 2.87
C ALA A 211 8.53 -22.98 4.22
N ALA A 212 9.43 -23.80 4.76
CA ALA A 212 9.28 -24.38 6.10
C ALA A 212 9.39 -23.33 7.21
N LEU A 213 10.33 -22.39 7.12
CA LEU A 213 10.46 -21.28 8.07
C LEU A 213 9.19 -20.40 8.07
N ASN A 214 8.65 -20.08 6.89
CA ASN A 214 7.43 -19.33 6.74
C ASN A 214 6.22 -20.06 7.35
N SER A 215 6.11 -21.37 7.13
CA SER A 215 5.05 -22.21 7.72
C SER A 215 5.16 -22.26 9.25
N GLN A 216 6.38 -22.41 9.79
CA GLN A 216 6.63 -22.32 11.24
C GLN A 216 6.20 -20.94 11.77
N ALA A 217 6.55 -19.86 11.09
CA ALA A 217 6.18 -18.51 11.51
C ALA A 217 4.66 -18.29 11.50
N TRP A 218 3.93 -18.81 10.51
CA TRP A 218 2.47 -18.78 10.53
C TRP A 218 1.86 -19.56 11.69
N HIS A 219 2.44 -20.72 12.04
CA HIS A 219 2.01 -21.49 13.19
C HIS A 219 2.23 -20.73 14.51
N VAL A 220 3.42 -20.14 14.68
CA VAL A 220 3.76 -19.30 15.84
C VAL A 220 2.86 -18.06 15.91
N ALA A 221 2.67 -17.35 14.79
CA ALA A 221 1.77 -16.20 14.72
C ALA A 221 0.35 -16.58 15.16
N SER A 222 -0.18 -17.69 14.65
CA SER A 222 -1.52 -18.17 15.01
C SER A 222 -1.65 -18.44 16.51
N MET A 223 -0.62 -19.06 17.11
CA MET A 223 -0.58 -19.26 18.56
C MET A 223 -0.51 -17.93 19.32
N LEU A 224 0.34 -16.99 18.90
CA LEU A 224 0.46 -15.69 19.55
C LEU A 224 -0.85 -14.90 19.50
N TRP A 225 -1.51 -14.86 18.34
CA TRP A 225 -2.81 -14.22 18.16
C TRP A 225 -3.89 -14.85 19.04
N TRP A 226 -3.91 -16.18 19.12
CA TRP A 226 -4.83 -16.91 20.00
C TRP A 226 -4.61 -16.57 21.48
N HIS A 227 -3.34 -16.59 21.95
CA HIS A 227 -3.00 -16.29 23.34
C HIS A 227 -3.21 -14.82 23.71
N ALA A 228 -3.09 -13.89 22.74
CA ALA A 228 -3.38 -12.49 22.98
C ALA A 228 -4.87 -12.27 23.33
N GLY A 229 -5.78 -13.05 22.76
CA GLY A 229 -7.21 -12.96 23.04
C GLY A 229 -7.73 -11.53 22.90
N TRP A 230 -8.40 -10.99 23.92
CA TRP A 230 -8.89 -9.60 23.93
C TRP A 230 -7.79 -8.52 24.00
N ARG A 231 -6.55 -8.89 24.36
CA ARG A 231 -5.41 -7.95 24.39
C ARG A 231 -4.99 -7.48 23.00
N VAL A 232 -5.57 -8.04 21.94
CA VAL A 232 -5.39 -7.57 20.55
C VAL A 232 -6.06 -6.21 20.31
N LEU A 233 -7.07 -5.82 21.11
CA LEU A 233 -7.79 -4.55 20.87
C LEU A 233 -6.91 -3.31 21.07
N PRO A 234 -6.14 -3.18 22.18
CA PRO A 234 -5.14 -2.11 22.31
C PRO A 234 -4.11 -2.13 21.18
N LEU A 235 -3.65 -3.32 20.78
CA LEU A 235 -2.67 -3.49 19.70
C LEU A 235 -3.21 -2.98 18.36
N PHE A 236 -4.46 -3.33 18.00
CA PHE A 236 -5.10 -2.83 16.80
C PHE A 236 -5.33 -1.32 16.86
N THR A 237 -5.64 -0.78 18.04
CA THR A 237 -5.78 0.67 18.24
C THR A 237 -4.45 1.38 18.01
N GLU A 238 -3.35 0.85 18.56
CA GLU A 238 -2.00 1.37 18.34
C GLU A 238 -1.63 1.35 16.85
N LYS A 239 -1.78 0.19 16.19
CA LYS A 239 -1.51 0.03 14.76
C LYS A 239 -2.35 0.97 13.90
N PHE A 240 -3.65 1.04 14.18
CA PHE A 240 -4.56 1.93 13.47
C PHE A 240 -4.11 3.39 13.63
N SER A 241 -3.73 3.79 14.83
CA SER A 241 -3.25 5.15 15.10
C SER A 241 -1.93 5.45 14.36
N ALA A 242 -1.00 4.49 14.35
CA ALA A 242 0.27 4.63 13.66
C ALA A 242 0.08 4.69 12.15
N PHE A 243 -0.83 3.86 11.63
CA PHE A 243 -1.16 3.85 10.22
C PHE A 243 -1.87 5.14 9.80
N TRP A 244 -3.05 5.43 10.33
CA TRP A 244 -3.89 6.54 9.85
C TRP A 244 -3.48 7.90 10.37
N PHE A 245 -2.81 7.99 11.52
CA PHE A 245 -2.41 9.27 12.12
C PHE A 245 -0.90 9.45 12.23
N SER A 246 -0.09 8.50 11.74
CA SER A 246 1.38 8.58 11.82
C SER A 246 1.91 8.87 13.23
N THR A 247 1.21 8.36 14.26
CA THR A 247 1.63 8.51 15.67
C THR A 247 3.00 7.86 15.90
N ASP A 248 3.33 6.83 15.14
CA ASP A 248 4.65 6.19 15.12
C ASP A 248 5.78 7.17 14.77
N GLN A 249 5.54 8.09 13.83
CA GLN A 249 6.51 9.12 13.44
C GLN A 249 6.64 10.27 14.44
N VAL A 250 5.68 10.42 15.36
CA VAL A 250 5.71 11.48 16.40
C VAL A 250 6.35 10.97 17.68
N PHE A 251 5.90 9.80 18.16
CA PHE A 251 6.26 9.28 19.48
C PHE A 251 7.51 8.40 19.45
N TYR A 252 7.72 7.61 18.38
CA TYR A 252 8.81 6.63 18.30
C TYR A 252 10.01 7.16 17.49
N THR A 253 10.60 8.25 17.99
CA THR A 253 11.71 8.96 17.31
C THR A 253 13.00 9.03 18.12
N GLN A 254 13.14 8.17 19.14
CA GLN A 254 14.25 8.20 20.09
C GLN A 254 15.63 7.99 19.43
N SER A 255 15.67 7.20 18.35
CA SER A 255 16.88 6.94 17.57
C SER A 255 17.37 8.11 16.70
N LEU A 256 16.62 9.22 16.64
CA LEU A 256 16.94 10.35 15.77
C LEU A 256 17.51 11.57 16.51
N ALA A 257 18.43 12.25 15.82
CA ALA A 257 18.88 13.58 16.21
C ALA A 257 17.70 14.59 16.30
N ARG A 258 17.85 15.64 17.11
CA ARG A 258 16.80 16.67 17.33
C ARG A 258 16.24 17.25 16.03
N ARG A 259 17.10 17.55 15.04
CA ARG A 259 16.68 18.06 13.72
C ARG A 259 15.80 17.06 12.96
N GLY A 260 16.17 15.78 12.96
CA GLY A 260 15.37 14.72 12.33
C GLY A 260 14.02 14.52 13.02
N ARG A 261 13.95 14.64 14.34
CA ARG A 261 12.69 14.60 15.10
C ARG A 261 11.77 15.76 14.72
N LEU A 262 12.32 16.97 14.63
CA LEU A 262 11.55 18.16 14.24
C LEU A 262 11.01 18.02 12.80
N ALA A 263 11.86 17.58 11.86
CA ALA A 263 11.45 17.35 10.47
C ALA A 263 10.32 16.31 10.36
N ARG A 264 10.40 15.20 11.10
CA ARG A 264 9.32 14.21 11.15
C ARG A 264 8.02 14.78 11.69
N LYS A 265 8.07 15.51 12.81
CA LYS A 265 6.88 16.16 13.40
C LYS A 265 6.24 17.17 12.44
N ALA A 266 7.05 17.97 11.75
CA ALA A 266 6.57 18.89 10.72
C ALA A 266 5.89 18.14 9.56
N GLY A 267 6.50 17.05 9.07
CA GLY A 267 5.90 16.20 8.04
C GLY A 267 4.57 15.58 8.47
N VAL A 268 4.44 15.13 9.73
CA VAL A 268 3.17 14.62 10.29
C VAL A 268 2.12 15.73 10.40
N ALA A 269 2.50 16.95 10.81
CA ALA A 269 1.57 18.07 10.86
C ALA A 269 1.01 18.41 9.47
N VAL A 270 1.86 18.45 8.45
CA VAL A 270 1.43 18.62 7.05
C VAL A 270 0.50 17.49 6.62
N TYR A 271 0.84 16.25 6.97
CA TYR A 271 -0.01 15.08 6.71
C TYR A 271 -1.40 15.23 7.35
N TRP A 272 -1.50 15.67 8.60
CA TRP A 272 -2.80 15.87 9.27
C TRP A 272 -3.65 16.97 8.62
N VAL A 273 -3.03 18.07 8.19
CA VAL A 273 -3.74 19.09 7.41
C VAL A 273 -4.29 18.47 6.11
N ALA A 274 -3.47 17.73 5.38
CA ALA A 274 -3.91 17.05 4.16
C ALA A 274 -5.00 16.01 4.43
N LEU A 275 -4.94 15.29 5.56
CA LEU A 275 -5.97 14.32 5.95
C LEU A 275 -7.33 14.99 6.20
N VAL A 276 -7.36 16.13 6.91
CA VAL A 276 -8.59 16.91 7.11
C VAL A 276 -9.15 17.39 5.77
N LEU A 277 -8.30 17.94 4.90
CA LEU A 277 -8.69 18.35 3.55
C LEU A 277 -9.20 17.17 2.71
N ALA A 278 -8.58 16.00 2.83
CA ALA A 278 -9.02 14.78 2.14
C ALA A 278 -10.40 14.32 2.60
N VAL A 279 -10.71 14.43 3.89
CA VAL A 279 -12.06 14.13 4.43
C VAL A 279 -13.09 15.11 3.84
N LEU A 280 -12.77 16.40 3.74
CA LEU A 280 -13.64 17.39 3.09
C LEU A 280 -13.83 17.08 1.60
N GLY A 281 -12.76 16.73 0.89
CA GLY A 281 -12.80 16.29 -0.51
C GLY A 281 -13.67 15.04 -0.71
N TRP A 282 -13.51 14.03 0.15
CA TRP A 282 -14.35 12.82 0.13
C TRP A 282 -15.82 13.14 0.44
N SER A 283 -16.10 14.02 1.41
CA SER A 283 -17.47 14.45 1.70
C SER A 283 -18.13 15.15 0.50
N ARG A 284 -17.37 15.90 -0.30
CA ARG A 284 -17.87 16.44 -1.58
C ARG A 284 -18.08 15.33 -2.61
N LEU A 285 -17.16 14.36 -2.69
CA LEU A 285 -17.29 13.21 -3.58
C LEU A 285 -18.56 12.41 -3.30
N CYS A 286 -18.96 12.28 -2.03
CA CYS A 286 -20.22 11.64 -1.66
C CYS A 286 -21.45 12.29 -2.30
N ARG A 287 -21.37 13.59 -2.65
CA ARG A 287 -22.45 14.33 -3.32
C ARG A 287 -22.36 14.25 -4.83
N THR A 288 -21.15 14.33 -5.40
CA THR A 288 -20.95 14.35 -6.87
C THR A 288 -20.86 12.96 -7.49
N ASN A 289 -20.23 12.00 -6.81
CA ASN A 289 -20.04 10.63 -7.26
C ASN A 289 -20.12 9.64 -6.06
N PRO A 290 -21.34 9.35 -5.56
CA PRO A 290 -21.53 8.50 -4.39
C PRO A 290 -21.05 7.06 -4.60
N ARG A 291 -21.07 6.55 -5.84
CA ARG A 291 -20.57 5.21 -6.17
C ARG A 291 -19.07 5.13 -5.90
N MET A 292 -18.30 6.08 -6.44
CA MET A 292 -16.86 6.13 -6.22
C MET A 292 -16.51 6.41 -4.76
N ALA A 293 -17.22 7.32 -4.09
CA ALA A 293 -16.98 7.61 -2.67
C ALA A 293 -17.14 6.38 -1.76
N LYS A 294 -18.18 5.56 -2.01
CA LYS A 294 -18.40 4.29 -1.31
C LYS A 294 -17.31 3.26 -1.64
N SER A 295 -16.90 3.15 -2.90
CA SER A 295 -15.79 2.27 -3.31
C SER A 295 -14.48 2.64 -2.61
N LEU A 296 -14.17 3.92 -2.47
CA LEU A 296 -12.97 4.39 -1.75
C LEU A 296 -13.04 4.15 -0.24
N MET A 297 -14.23 4.26 0.36
CA MET A 297 -14.41 3.89 1.77
C MET A 297 -14.24 2.38 1.97
N LEU A 298 -14.80 1.56 1.08
CA LEU A 298 -14.62 0.11 1.09
C LEU A 298 -13.14 -0.26 0.88
N TYR A 299 -12.44 0.43 -0.02
CA TYR A 299 -11.00 0.29 -0.24
C TYR A 299 -10.22 0.51 1.06
N ALA A 300 -10.49 1.63 1.75
CA ALA A 300 -9.87 1.95 3.02
C ALA A 300 -10.15 0.90 4.10
N ALA A 301 -11.41 0.45 4.21
CA ALA A 301 -11.81 -0.56 5.19
C ALA A 301 -11.14 -1.91 4.92
N VAL A 302 -11.22 -2.43 3.69
CA VAL A 302 -10.68 -3.74 3.31
C VAL A 302 -9.16 -3.79 3.48
N LEU A 303 -8.44 -2.78 2.96
CA LEU A 303 -6.99 -2.76 3.09
C LEU A 303 -6.54 -2.59 4.54
N THR A 304 -7.20 -1.72 5.32
CA THR A 304 -6.90 -1.57 6.75
C THR A 304 -7.11 -2.91 7.47
N ALA A 305 -8.26 -3.55 7.27
CA ALA A 305 -8.59 -4.83 7.90
C ALA A 305 -7.58 -5.94 7.55
N PHE A 306 -7.13 -6.00 6.29
CA PHE A 306 -6.14 -6.98 5.86
C PHE A 306 -4.75 -6.75 6.50
N HIS A 307 -4.39 -5.51 6.80
CA HIS A 307 -3.10 -5.18 7.41
C HIS A 307 -3.11 -5.33 8.95
N LEU A 308 -4.27 -5.34 9.61
CA LEU A 308 -4.35 -5.45 11.08
C LEU A 308 -3.63 -6.68 11.68
N PRO A 309 -3.71 -7.89 11.07
CA PRO A 309 -2.96 -9.06 11.57
C PRO A 309 -1.46 -9.01 11.30
N LEU A 310 -1.00 -8.08 10.46
CA LEU A 310 0.40 -7.94 10.04
C LEU A 310 1.04 -6.71 10.68
N THR A 311 2.33 -6.51 10.48
CA THR A 311 3.00 -5.24 10.77
C THR A 311 2.28 -4.11 10.05
N MET A 312 2.02 -3.01 10.74
CA MET A 312 1.22 -1.90 10.20
C MET A 312 1.83 -0.58 10.63
N ASN A 313 2.38 0.17 9.68
CA ASN A 313 3.06 1.43 9.94
C ASN A 313 2.86 2.44 8.80
N THR A 314 3.36 3.66 9.01
CA THR A 314 3.28 4.72 8.00
C THR A 314 3.86 4.29 6.64
N ARG A 315 4.93 3.49 6.61
CA ARG A 315 5.58 3.06 5.34
C ARG A 315 4.64 2.21 4.48
N LEU A 316 3.84 1.33 5.09
CA LEU A 316 2.87 0.50 4.35
C LEU A 316 1.65 1.31 3.87
N ARG A 317 1.28 2.38 4.61
CA ARG A 317 0.22 3.28 4.19
C ARG A 317 0.58 4.05 2.92
N VAL A 318 1.83 4.53 2.85
CA VAL A 318 2.24 5.53 1.85
C VAL A 318 1.80 5.18 0.42
N PRO A 319 2.19 4.05 -0.17
CA PRO A 319 1.81 3.77 -1.55
C PRO A 319 0.32 3.53 -1.74
N LEU A 320 -0.38 3.06 -0.70
CA LEU A 320 -1.80 2.69 -0.77
C LEU A 320 -2.72 3.91 -0.64
N PHE A 321 -2.41 4.85 0.25
CA PHE A 321 -3.35 5.90 0.64
C PHE A 321 -2.84 7.31 0.43
N ASP A 322 -1.54 7.58 0.55
CA ASP A 322 -1.06 8.97 0.53
C ASP A 322 -1.36 9.67 -0.80
N PRO A 323 -1.17 9.06 -1.99
CA PRO A 323 -1.59 9.67 -3.25
C PRO A 323 -3.10 9.95 -3.32
N LEU A 324 -3.93 9.02 -2.83
CA LEU A 324 -5.38 9.18 -2.80
C LEU A 324 -5.79 10.33 -1.86
N LEU A 325 -5.23 10.39 -0.65
CA LEU A 325 -5.48 11.43 0.33
C LEU A 325 -5.05 12.80 -0.22
N ALA A 326 -3.87 12.88 -0.82
CA ALA A 326 -3.37 14.09 -1.47
C ALA A 326 -4.28 14.53 -2.63
N THR A 327 -4.79 13.59 -3.43
CA THR A 327 -5.76 13.86 -4.50
C THR A 327 -7.05 14.47 -3.93
N LEU A 328 -7.64 13.83 -2.92
CA LEU A 328 -8.86 14.32 -2.28
C LEU A 328 -8.65 15.66 -1.58
N ALA A 329 -7.46 15.88 -0.99
CA ALA A 329 -7.09 17.17 -0.41
C ALA A 329 -7.07 18.27 -1.48
N GLY A 330 -6.50 18.00 -2.66
CA GLY A 330 -6.53 18.93 -3.80
C GLY A 330 -7.95 19.30 -4.24
N CYS A 331 -8.85 18.33 -4.24
CA CYS A 331 -10.27 18.55 -4.55
C CYS A 331 -11.02 19.43 -3.53
N SER A 332 -10.48 19.59 -2.31
CA SER A 332 -11.09 20.45 -1.30
C SER A 332 -10.75 21.93 -1.49
N ILE A 333 -9.61 22.23 -2.11
CA ILE A 333 -9.13 23.59 -2.38
C ILE A 333 -9.79 24.08 -3.66
N HIS A 334 -10.97 24.68 -3.52
CA HIS A 334 -11.68 25.30 -4.63
C HIS A 334 -11.00 26.62 -5.00
N ARG A 335 -10.68 26.83 -6.29
CA ARG A 335 -10.35 28.17 -6.79
C ARG A 335 -11.63 29.00 -6.90
N SER A 336 -12.07 29.59 -5.79
CA SER A 336 -12.94 30.77 -5.83
C SER A 336 -12.24 32.01 -6.42
N TRP A 337 -10.93 31.92 -6.70
CA TRP A 337 -10.08 33.03 -7.14
C TRP A 337 -10.11 33.38 -8.64
N LEU A 338 -10.78 32.61 -9.50
CA LEU A 338 -10.76 32.86 -10.97
C LEU A 338 -12.11 33.23 -11.57
N SER A 339 -13.20 33.26 -10.79
CA SER A 339 -14.53 33.65 -11.29
C SER A 339 -14.84 35.14 -11.14
N GLU A 340 -13.96 35.93 -10.51
CA GLU A 340 -14.16 37.39 -10.35
C GLU A 340 -13.42 38.24 -11.39
N SER A 341 -12.77 37.63 -12.40
CA SER A 341 -12.00 38.36 -13.42
C SER A 341 -12.47 38.12 -14.86
N ARG A 342 -13.76 37.83 -15.07
CA ARG A 342 -14.44 37.89 -16.37
C ARG A 342 -15.76 38.61 -16.20
#